data_AF-A0A3B0V130-F1
#
_entry.id   AF-A0A3B0V130-F1
#
_cell.length_a   1.000
_cell.length_b   1.000
_cell.length_c   1.000
_cell.angle_alpha   90.00
_cell.angle_beta   90.00
_cell.angle_gamma   90.00
#
_symmetry.space_group_name_H-M   'P 1'
#
loop_
_entity.id
_entity.type
_entity.pdbx_description
1 polymer ?
#
loop_
_entity_poly.entity_id
_entity_poly.type
_entity_poly.pdbx_seq_one_letter_code
_entity_poly.pdbx_strand_id
1 'polypeptide(L)'
;MECISIFDMLKIGIGPSSSHTLGPWRAAERWINHLKKVNLFNKITAIKVDLYGSLSLTGKGHASDLAILLGLSGYDPEYIKTNKISFIVNSIQKTKKINFGKLNTINFNPDTSIVFNKEFLPFHPNGITFTGFQENIQVSSDTYYSIGGGFVVRSALIHSKENIKIYRTFPFPIQTAKELETYCKKEQLKISEIVLKNEKSLRTESEIDHEIKRIWNVMLESMYTGCHTEGTLPGGLNVRRRAFDINKKLIGNSSYYSSSEWIKTIRNSQVKFRQI
;
A
#
# COMPACT_ATOMS: atom_id res chain seq x y z
N MET A 1 -16.21 15.42 -6.38
CA MET A 1 -14.87 15.89 -6.76
C MET A 1 -13.94 15.47 -5.66
N GLU A 2 -12.89 14.71 -5.97
CA GLU A 2 -11.92 14.23 -4.97
C GLU A 2 -10.83 15.29 -4.77
N CYS A 3 -10.48 15.55 -3.51
CA CYS A 3 -9.30 16.34 -3.17
C CYS A 3 -8.15 15.38 -2.97
N ILE A 4 -6.99 15.70 -3.52
CA ILE A 4 -5.81 14.84 -3.47
C ILE A 4 -4.71 15.58 -2.72
N SER A 5 -4.23 14.98 -1.64
CA SER A 5 -3.02 15.40 -0.93
C SER A 5 -1.77 14.80 -1.57
N ILE A 6 -0.60 15.39 -1.37
CA ILE A 6 0.68 14.77 -1.74
C ILE A 6 0.85 13.38 -1.07
N PHE A 7 0.31 13.21 0.14
CA PHE A 7 0.35 11.95 0.89
C PHE A 7 -0.68 10.93 0.39
N ASP A 8 -1.65 11.38 -0.41
CA ASP A 8 -2.55 10.48 -1.15
C ASP A 8 -1.85 9.86 -2.37
N MET A 9 -0.89 10.59 -2.94
CA MET A 9 -0.08 10.14 -4.08
C MET A 9 1.14 9.33 -3.64
N LEU A 10 1.85 9.79 -2.61
CA LEU A 10 3.08 9.19 -2.10
C LEU A 10 2.77 8.39 -0.83
N LYS A 11 2.33 7.15 -1.02
CA LYS A 11 2.00 6.24 0.10
C LYS A 11 3.12 5.22 0.33
N ILE A 12 3.50 5.09 1.59
CA ILE A 12 4.34 3.98 2.04
C ILE A 12 3.48 2.71 2.02
N GLY A 13 4.10 1.58 1.66
CA GLY A 13 3.42 0.30 1.60
C GLY A 13 4.33 -0.79 1.07
N ILE A 14 3.74 -1.96 0.83
CA ILE A 14 4.42 -3.16 0.37
C ILE A 14 4.04 -3.43 -1.08
N GLY A 15 5.06 -3.69 -1.92
CA GLY A 15 4.89 -4.16 -3.28
C GLY A 15 4.46 -5.64 -3.35
N PRO A 16 4.22 -6.18 -4.54
CA PRO A 16 4.57 -5.61 -5.84
C PRO A 16 3.55 -4.64 -6.44
N SER A 17 2.31 -4.57 -5.93
CA SER A 17 1.23 -3.83 -6.58
C SER A 17 0.38 -3.02 -5.60
N SER A 18 0.17 -1.73 -5.89
CA SER A 18 -0.72 -0.90 -5.07
C SER A 18 -2.18 -1.37 -5.16
N SER A 19 -2.63 -1.84 -6.34
CA SER A 19 -4.01 -2.30 -6.52
C SER A 19 -4.23 -3.74 -6.07
N HIS A 20 -3.23 -4.61 -6.22
CA HIS A 20 -3.37 -6.05 -5.97
C HIS A 20 -2.67 -6.52 -4.69
N THR A 21 -1.84 -5.70 -4.04
CA THR A 21 -1.22 -6.02 -2.75
C THR A 21 -1.73 -5.06 -1.68
N LEU A 22 -1.51 -3.75 -1.84
CA LEU A 22 -1.92 -2.77 -0.84
C LEU A 22 -3.45 -2.65 -0.74
N GLY A 23 -4.16 -2.65 -1.87
CA GLY A 23 -5.63 -2.63 -1.90
C GLY A 23 -6.28 -3.73 -1.07
N PRO A 24 -6.02 -5.03 -1.35
CA PRO A 24 -6.56 -6.14 -0.57
C PRO A 24 -6.23 -6.06 0.92
N TRP A 25 -5.01 -5.64 1.26
CA TRP A 25 -4.59 -5.47 2.65
C TRP A 25 -5.43 -4.40 3.36
N ARG A 26 -5.57 -3.21 2.75
CA ARG A 26 -6.38 -2.11 3.29
C ARG A 26 -7.87 -2.48 3.34
N ALA A 27 -8.35 -3.32 2.42
CA ALA A 27 -9.72 -3.81 2.45
C ALA A 27 -9.97 -4.69 3.69
N ALA A 28 -9.04 -5.59 4.02
CA ALA A 28 -9.10 -6.41 5.23
C ALA A 28 -9.08 -5.56 6.52
N GLU A 29 -8.21 -4.54 6.58
CA GLU A 29 -8.17 -3.61 7.72
C GLU A 29 -9.50 -2.86 7.90
N ARG A 30 -10.08 -2.36 6.80
CA ARG A 30 -11.36 -1.68 6.81
C ARG A 30 -12.50 -2.60 7.26
N TRP A 31 -12.46 -3.86 6.84
CA TRP A 31 -13.43 -4.86 7.27
C TRP A 31 -13.33 -5.16 8.76
N ILE A 32 -12.12 -5.40 9.28
CA ILE A 32 -11.89 -5.57 10.73
C ILE A 32 -12.42 -4.37 11.52
N ASN A 33 -12.10 -3.16 11.07
CA ASN A 33 -12.57 -1.94 11.73
C ASN A 33 -14.09 -1.78 11.66
N HIS A 34 -14.71 -2.19 10.54
CA HIS A 34 -16.16 -2.21 10.43
C HIS A 34 -16.78 -3.19 11.44
N LEU A 35 -16.29 -4.44 11.48
CA LEU A 35 -16.75 -5.46 12.41
C LEU A 35 -16.64 -5.03 13.88
N LYS A 36 -15.55 -4.33 14.24
CA LYS A 36 -15.38 -3.76 15.58
C LYS A 36 -16.43 -2.70 15.88
N LYS A 37 -16.71 -1.79 14.93
CA LYS A 37 -17.73 -0.74 15.09
C LYS A 37 -19.15 -1.30 15.26
N VAL A 38 -19.46 -2.42 14.61
CA VAL A 38 -20.80 -3.07 14.72
C VAL A 38 -20.84 -4.19 15.78
N ASN A 39 -19.82 -4.31 16.63
CA ASN A 39 -19.74 -5.32 17.69
C ASN A 39 -19.87 -6.78 17.20
N LEU A 40 -19.45 -7.07 15.97
CA LEU A 40 -19.43 -8.43 15.39
C LEU A 40 -18.05 -9.07 15.43
N PHE A 41 -16.98 -8.29 15.62
CA PHE A 41 -15.59 -8.79 15.53
C PHE A 41 -15.32 -10.02 16.41
N ASN A 42 -15.76 -10.01 17.67
CA ASN A 42 -15.54 -11.12 18.61
C ASN A 42 -16.43 -12.34 18.35
N LYS A 43 -17.45 -12.22 17.49
CA LYS A 43 -18.34 -13.33 17.13
C LYS A 43 -17.82 -14.16 15.96
N ILE A 44 -16.82 -13.65 15.24
CA ILE A 44 -16.27 -14.32 14.06
C ILE A 44 -15.43 -15.53 14.49
N THR A 45 -15.86 -16.72 14.06
CA THR A 45 -15.15 -17.99 14.27
C THR A 45 -14.51 -18.53 12.99
N ALA A 46 -14.96 -18.08 11.82
CA ALA A 46 -14.39 -18.42 10.51
C ALA A 46 -14.57 -17.28 9.50
N ILE A 47 -13.71 -17.25 8.48
CA ILE A 47 -13.69 -16.22 7.43
C ILE A 47 -13.60 -16.91 6.06
N LYS A 48 -14.37 -16.39 5.11
CA LYS A 48 -14.19 -16.62 3.68
C LYS A 48 -13.89 -15.30 2.97
N VAL A 49 -13.00 -15.33 1.99
CA VAL A 49 -12.62 -14.20 1.16
C VAL A 49 -12.80 -14.58 -0.29
N ASP A 50 -13.63 -13.84 -1.01
CA ASP A 50 -13.88 -14.04 -2.43
C ASP A 50 -13.23 -12.90 -3.22
N LEU A 51 -12.27 -13.23 -4.09
CA LEU A 51 -11.62 -12.31 -5.02
C LEU A 51 -12.31 -12.37 -6.38
N TYR A 52 -12.49 -11.23 -7.05
CA TYR A 52 -13.22 -11.12 -8.32
C TYR A 52 -12.41 -10.41 -9.41
N GLY A 53 -12.79 -10.65 -10.66
CA GLY A 53 -12.30 -9.96 -11.85
C GLY A 53 -10.78 -9.95 -11.99
N SER A 54 -10.21 -8.79 -12.36
CA SER A 54 -8.76 -8.65 -12.61
C SER A 54 -7.91 -8.96 -11.37
N LEU A 55 -8.44 -8.67 -10.18
CA LEU A 55 -7.79 -8.97 -8.92
C LEU A 55 -7.67 -10.46 -8.67
N SER A 56 -8.66 -11.24 -9.06
CA SER A 56 -8.63 -12.70 -9.00
C SER A 56 -7.64 -13.28 -10.03
N LEU A 57 -7.74 -12.83 -11.29
CA LEU A 57 -6.96 -13.38 -12.40
C LEU A 57 -5.44 -13.27 -12.21
N THR A 58 -4.98 -12.16 -11.62
CA THR A 58 -3.55 -11.90 -11.42
C THR A 58 -3.11 -11.94 -9.97
N GLY A 59 -4.04 -12.24 -9.04
CA GLY A 59 -3.83 -12.05 -7.62
C GLY A 59 -2.67 -12.86 -7.04
N LYS A 60 -2.49 -14.12 -7.45
CA LYS A 60 -1.35 -14.95 -7.02
C LYS A 60 0.00 -14.35 -7.43
N GLY A 61 0.11 -13.86 -8.67
CA GLY A 61 1.34 -13.22 -9.17
C GLY A 61 1.65 -11.90 -8.45
N HIS A 62 0.62 -11.21 -7.97
CA HIS A 62 0.73 -9.96 -7.21
C HIS A 62 0.64 -10.14 -5.68
N ALA A 63 0.67 -11.38 -5.18
CA ALA A 63 0.60 -11.72 -3.77
C ALA A 63 -0.65 -11.17 -3.04
N SER A 64 -1.80 -11.10 -3.72
CA SER A 64 -3.07 -10.65 -3.13
C SER A 64 -3.54 -11.55 -1.99
N ASP A 65 -3.35 -12.85 -2.12
CA ASP A 65 -3.59 -13.84 -1.08
C ASP A 65 -2.74 -13.55 0.16
N LEU A 66 -1.44 -13.33 -0.01
CA LEU A 66 -0.54 -13.01 1.11
C LEU A 66 -0.93 -11.69 1.78
N ALA A 67 -1.28 -10.67 0.99
CA ALA A 67 -1.77 -9.40 1.50
C ALA A 67 -3.05 -9.54 2.34
N ILE A 68 -3.97 -10.40 1.92
CA ILE A 68 -5.17 -10.74 2.70
C ILE A 68 -4.79 -11.39 4.03
N LEU A 69 -3.84 -12.34 4.05
CA LEU A 69 -3.41 -12.99 5.30
C LEU A 69 -2.86 -11.97 6.30
N LEU A 70 -2.03 -11.05 5.83
CA LEU A 70 -1.38 -10.04 6.68
C LEU A 70 -2.38 -8.99 7.16
N GLY A 71 -3.28 -8.54 6.28
CA GLY A 71 -4.34 -7.60 6.63
C GLY A 71 -5.35 -8.19 7.61
N LEU A 72 -5.81 -9.43 7.39
CA LEU A 72 -6.70 -10.13 8.33
C LEU A 72 -6.01 -10.40 9.67
N SER A 73 -4.69 -10.60 9.67
CA SER A 73 -3.90 -10.72 10.90
C SER A 73 -3.71 -9.38 11.63
N GLY A 74 -4.20 -8.26 11.09
CA GLY A 74 -4.13 -6.92 11.70
C GLY A 74 -2.73 -6.28 11.64
N TYR A 75 -1.87 -6.72 10.72
CA TYR A 75 -0.61 -6.01 10.45
C TYR A 75 -0.87 -4.75 9.63
N ASP A 76 -0.07 -3.71 9.85
CA ASP A 76 -0.12 -2.48 9.06
C ASP A 76 0.89 -2.60 7.90
N PRO A 77 0.47 -2.39 6.63
CA PRO A 77 1.36 -2.48 5.48
C PRO A 77 2.44 -1.40 5.45
N GLU A 78 2.30 -0.30 6.20
CA GLU A 78 3.32 0.75 6.30
C GLU A 78 4.43 0.42 7.29
N TYR A 79 4.12 -0.34 8.35
CA TYR A 79 5.01 -0.54 9.49
C TYR A 79 5.47 -1.99 9.67
N ILE A 80 4.95 -2.92 8.88
CA ILE A 80 5.37 -4.32 8.93
C ILE A 80 6.84 -4.46 8.51
N LYS A 81 7.62 -5.15 9.34
CA LYS A 81 8.98 -5.55 8.98
C LYS A 81 8.92 -6.61 7.89
N THR A 82 9.46 -6.29 6.71
CA THR A 82 9.43 -7.16 5.51
C THR A 82 10.02 -8.55 5.76
N ASN A 83 11.06 -8.64 6.59
CA ASN A 83 11.70 -9.91 6.98
C ASN A 83 10.80 -10.84 7.82
N LYS A 84 9.71 -10.35 8.41
CA LYS A 84 8.75 -11.17 9.17
C LYS A 84 7.62 -11.74 8.31
N ILE A 85 7.41 -11.20 7.11
CA ILE A 85 6.26 -11.55 6.26
C ILE A 85 6.23 -13.05 5.97
N SER A 86 7.36 -13.63 5.53
CA SER A 86 7.46 -15.05 5.21
C SER A 86 7.14 -15.95 6.40
N PHE A 87 7.64 -15.60 7.59
CA PHE A 87 7.35 -16.35 8.81
C PHE A 87 5.85 -16.35 9.15
N ILE A 88 5.21 -15.18 9.09
CA ILE A 88 3.77 -15.05 9.38
C ILE A 88 2.94 -15.88 8.41
N VAL A 89 3.21 -15.72 7.11
CA VAL A 89 2.50 -16.46 6.04
C VAL A 89 2.68 -17.96 6.21
N ASN A 90 3.91 -18.44 6.39
CA ASN A 90 4.21 -19.86 6.56
C ASN A 90 3.55 -20.45 7.81
N SER A 91 3.49 -19.68 8.91
CA SER A 91 2.80 -20.09 10.12
C SER A 91 1.30 -20.31 9.88
N ILE A 92 0.64 -19.38 9.17
CA ILE A 92 -0.78 -19.51 8.84
C ILE A 92 -1.02 -20.70 7.90
N GLN A 93 -0.18 -20.86 6.88
CA GLN A 93 -0.27 -21.97 5.93
C GLN A 93 -0.11 -23.33 6.61
N LYS A 94 0.82 -23.45 7.58
CA LYS A 94 1.07 -24.71 8.31
C LYS A 94 0.00 -25.01 9.35
N THR A 95 -0.41 -24.01 10.13
CA THR A 95 -1.31 -24.21 11.28
C THR A 95 -2.78 -24.18 10.89
N LYS A 96 -3.11 -23.64 9.71
CA LYS A 96 -4.48 -23.39 9.25
C LYS A 96 -5.28 -22.54 10.25
N LYS A 97 -4.56 -21.63 10.92
CA LYS A 97 -5.09 -20.67 11.90
C LYS A 97 -4.55 -19.29 11.61
N ILE A 98 -5.36 -18.27 11.87
CA ILE A 98 -4.99 -16.86 11.73
C ILE A 98 -5.21 -16.13 13.05
N ASN A 99 -4.28 -15.23 13.40
CA ASN A 99 -4.46 -14.32 14.53
C ASN A 99 -5.28 -13.11 14.06
N PHE A 100 -6.58 -13.29 13.94
CA PHE A 100 -7.53 -12.33 13.40
C PHE A 100 -7.51 -11.02 14.19
N GLY A 101 -7.19 -9.93 13.50
CA GLY A 101 -7.08 -8.58 14.05
C GLY A 101 -6.12 -8.46 15.24
N LYS A 102 -5.12 -9.34 15.34
CA LYS A 102 -4.17 -9.50 16.47
C LYS A 102 -4.77 -9.91 17.82
N LEU A 103 -6.06 -10.28 17.86
CA LEU A 103 -6.78 -10.54 19.11
C LEU A 103 -7.24 -11.99 19.23
N ASN A 104 -7.84 -12.54 18.18
CA ASN A 104 -8.50 -13.84 18.24
C ASN A 104 -7.83 -14.83 17.29
N THR A 105 -7.46 -16.01 17.79
CA THR A 105 -7.00 -17.08 16.91
C THR A 105 -8.20 -17.85 16.40
N ILE A 106 -8.42 -17.84 15.08
CA ILE A 106 -9.56 -18.53 14.44
C ILE A 106 -9.07 -19.49 13.36
N ASN A 107 -9.93 -20.46 13.03
CA ASN A 107 -9.65 -21.41 11.94
C ASN A 107 -9.68 -20.66 10.61
N PHE A 108 -8.62 -20.81 9.83
CA PHE A 108 -8.49 -20.18 8.52
C PHE A 108 -7.54 -21.03 7.66
N ASN A 109 -8.10 -21.71 6.66
CA ASN A 109 -7.30 -22.46 5.70
C ASN A 109 -7.18 -21.63 4.42
N PRO A 110 -6.03 -21.00 4.12
CA PRO A 110 -5.89 -20.13 2.95
C PRO A 110 -6.32 -20.78 1.63
N ASP A 111 -6.10 -22.10 1.48
CA ASP A 111 -6.39 -22.85 0.25
C ASP A 111 -7.89 -22.96 -0.06
N THR A 112 -8.74 -22.92 0.97
CA THR A 112 -10.20 -23.04 0.84
C THR A 112 -10.95 -21.78 1.27
N SER A 113 -10.36 -20.98 2.16
CA SER A 113 -10.92 -19.72 2.65
C SER A 113 -10.71 -18.56 1.69
N ILE A 114 -9.71 -18.61 0.80
CA ILE A 114 -9.50 -17.59 -0.23
C ILE A 114 -9.89 -18.19 -1.58
N VAL A 115 -10.98 -17.68 -2.16
CA VAL A 115 -11.54 -18.16 -3.42
C VAL A 115 -11.27 -17.14 -4.52
N PHE A 116 -10.72 -17.62 -5.63
CA PHE A 116 -10.43 -16.83 -6.83
C PHE A 116 -11.55 -17.03 -7.85
N ASN A 117 -12.48 -16.08 -7.93
CA ASN A 117 -13.62 -16.14 -8.85
C ASN A 117 -13.26 -15.49 -10.19
N LYS A 118 -13.70 -16.08 -11.30
CA LYS A 118 -13.49 -15.51 -12.66
C LYS A 118 -14.48 -14.39 -13.00
N GLU A 119 -15.55 -14.29 -12.22
CA GLU A 119 -16.62 -13.32 -12.42
C GLU A 119 -16.17 -11.90 -12.09
N PHE A 120 -16.75 -10.93 -12.80
CA PHE A 120 -16.54 -9.51 -12.56
C PHE A 120 -17.75 -8.94 -11.82
N LEU A 121 -17.49 -8.17 -10.77
CA LEU A 121 -18.55 -7.42 -10.10
C LEU A 121 -18.90 -6.15 -10.90
N PRO A 122 -20.17 -5.68 -10.87
CA PRO A 122 -20.63 -4.60 -11.75
C PRO A 122 -19.92 -3.26 -11.56
N PHE A 123 -19.41 -2.96 -10.35
CA PHE A 123 -18.90 -1.63 -10.02
C PHE A 123 -17.44 -1.41 -10.46
N HIS A 124 -16.55 -2.37 -10.21
CA HIS A 124 -15.13 -2.24 -10.52
C HIS A 124 -14.47 -3.63 -10.67
N PRO A 125 -13.52 -3.82 -11.61
CA PRO A 125 -12.91 -5.14 -11.89
C PRO A 125 -12.09 -5.73 -10.74
N ASN A 126 -11.67 -4.92 -9.77
CA ASN A 126 -10.90 -5.38 -8.61
C ASN A 126 -11.79 -5.47 -7.37
N GLY A 127 -12.64 -6.50 -7.31
CA GLY A 127 -13.56 -6.73 -6.20
C GLY A 127 -13.01 -7.74 -5.17
N ILE A 128 -13.27 -7.47 -3.88
CA ILE A 128 -13.08 -8.40 -2.77
C ILE A 128 -14.36 -8.44 -1.94
N THR A 129 -14.84 -9.63 -1.59
CA THR A 129 -15.86 -9.81 -0.55
C THR A 129 -15.26 -10.56 0.63
N PHE A 130 -15.40 -9.99 1.83
CA PHE A 130 -15.11 -10.68 3.09
C PHE A 130 -16.41 -11.16 3.72
N THR A 131 -16.46 -12.43 4.07
CA THR A 131 -17.61 -13.06 4.72
C THR A 131 -17.18 -13.63 6.06
N GLY A 132 -17.83 -13.19 7.13
CA GLY A 132 -17.57 -13.63 8.50
C GLY A 132 -18.68 -14.57 8.99
N PHE A 133 -18.28 -15.65 9.66
CA PHE A 133 -19.18 -16.67 10.19
C PHE A 133 -19.06 -16.79 11.70
N GLN A 134 -20.17 -17.06 12.37
CA GLN A 134 -20.26 -17.53 13.75
C GLN A 134 -20.86 -18.94 13.71
N GLU A 135 -20.08 -19.96 14.10
CA GLU A 135 -20.58 -21.36 14.15
C GLU A 135 -21.28 -21.81 12.85
N ASN A 136 -20.66 -21.51 11.70
CA ASN A 136 -21.15 -21.75 10.33
C ASN A 136 -22.32 -20.87 9.85
N ILE A 137 -22.87 -19.99 10.69
CA ILE A 137 -23.88 -19.01 10.29
C ILE A 137 -23.17 -17.74 9.80
N GLN A 138 -23.51 -17.28 8.61
CA GLN A 138 -23.00 -16.00 8.10
C GLN A 138 -23.55 -14.84 8.94
N VAL A 139 -22.65 -14.02 9.50
CA VAL A 139 -23.00 -12.85 10.33
C VAL A 139 -22.54 -11.52 9.74
N SER A 140 -21.66 -11.54 8.74
CA SER A 140 -21.22 -10.36 7.99
C SER A 140 -20.82 -10.76 6.57
N SER A 141 -21.11 -9.88 5.60
CA SER A 141 -20.64 -9.98 4.22
C SER A 141 -20.46 -8.57 3.67
N ASP A 142 -19.21 -8.23 3.32
CA ASP A 142 -18.84 -6.87 2.91
C ASP A 142 -17.95 -6.87 1.68
N THR A 143 -18.40 -6.14 0.66
CA THR A 143 -17.66 -5.99 -0.61
C THR A 143 -16.91 -4.67 -0.68
N TYR A 144 -15.64 -4.78 -1.04
CA TYR A 144 -14.69 -3.70 -1.23
C TYR A 144 -14.10 -3.73 -2.64
N TYR A 145 -13.70 -2.56 -3.14
CA TYR A 145 -13.09 -2.41 -4.45
C TYR A 145 -11.76 -1.68 -4.35
N SER A 146 -10.72 -2.26 -4.95
CA SER A 146 -9.40 -1.64 -5.08
C SER A 146 -9.33 -0.81 -6.36
N ILE A 147 -9.48 0.50 -6.25
CA ILE A 147 -9.67 1.42 -7.39
C ILE A 147 -8.36 2.06 -7.90
N GLY A 148 -7.20 1.62 -7.39
CA GLY A 148 -5.89 2.13 -7.79
C GLY A 148 -5.22 2.99 -6.69
N GLY A 149 -3.90 3.15 -6.75
CA GLY A 149 -3.14 3.95 -5.77
C GLY A 149 -3.23 3.46 -4.30
N GLY A 150 -3.66 2.21 -4.08
CA GLY A 150 -3.93 1.67 -2.73
C GLY A 150 -5.26 2.15 -2.12
N PHE A 151 -6.08 2.88 -2.88
CA PHE A 151 -7.42 3.28 -2.46
C PHE A 151 -8.39 2.10 -2.52
N VAL A 152 -9.20 2.00 -1.47
CA VAL A 152 -10.26 1.01 -1.35
C VAL A 152 -11.56 1.75 -1.12
N VAL A 153 -12.65 1.29 -1.72
CA VAL A 153 -14.01 1.81 -1.45
C VAL A 153 -14.94 0.66 -1.14
N ARG A 154 -15.96 0.89 -0.30
CA ARG A 154 -17.03 -0.08 -0.05
C ARG A 154 -18.18 0.24 -1.01
N SER A 155 -18.86 -0.79 -1.53
CA SER A 155 -19.94 -0.68 -2.52
C SER A 155 -21.01 0.39 -2.25
N ALA A 156 -21.22 0.78 -0.99
CA ALA A 156 -22.27 1.69 -0.55
C ALA A 156 -21.82 3.14 -0.22
N LEU A 157 -20.53 3.50 -0.35
CA LEU A 157 -20.02 4.80 0.08
C LEU A 157 -19.16 5.46 -1.01
N ILE A 158 -19.82 6.15 -1.93
CA ILE A 158 -19.14 7.16 -2.76
C ILE A 158 -19.09 8.45 -1.92
N HIS A 159 -17.92 8.78 -1.37
CA HIS A 159 -17.66 9.93 -0.49
C HIS A 159 -17.74 11.30 -1.22
N SER A 160 -18.83 11.56 -1.94
CA SER A 160 -18.99 12.83 -2.67
C SER A 160 -19.11 14.04 -1.75
N LYS A 161 -19.77 13.89 -0.58
CA LYS A 161 -20.08 15.02 0.31
C LYS A 161 -18.90 15.49 1.18
N GLU A 162 -18.05 14.58 1.67
CA GLU A 162 -16.88 14.95 2.49
C GLU A 162 -15.79 15.60 1.64
N ASN A 163 -15.54 15.08 0.44
CA ASN A 163 -14.52 15.63 -0.45
C ASN A 163 -14.87 17.05 -0.94
N ILE A 164 -16.15 17.38 -1.09
CA ILE A 164 -16.59 18.77 -1.40
C ILE A 164 -16.32 19.72 -0.22
N LYS A 165 -16.47 19.25 1.03
CA LYS A 165 -16.16 20.07 2.22
C LYS A 165 -14.67 20.35 2.31
N ILE A 166 -13.83 19.34 2.07
CA ILE A 166 -12.37 19.48 2.07
C ILE A 166 -11.91 20.42 0.94
N TYR A 167 -12.48 20.31 -0.26
CA TYR A 167 -12.13 21.19 -1.38
C TYR A 167 -12.29 22.68 -1.02
N ARG A 168 -13.34 22.99 -0.27
CA ARG A 168 -13.64 24.37 0.17
C ARG A 168 -12.68 24.91 1.22
N THR A 169 -11.80 24.10 1.80
CA THR A 169 -10.79 24.56 2.76
C THR A 169 -9.47 24.95 2.10
N PHE A 170 -9.26 24.60 0.82
CA PHE A 170 -8.01 24.93 0.13
C PHE A 170 -7.91 26.43 -0.16
N PRO A 171 -6.81 27.11 0.23
CA PRO A 171 -6.59 28.51 -0.11
C PRO A 171 -6.37 28.72 -1.61
N PHE A 172 -5.81 27.74 -2.31
CA PHE A 172 -5.57 27.77 -3.76
C PHE A 172 -6.16 26.52 -4.42
N PRO A 173 -7.49 26.40 -4.53
CA PRO A 173 -8.13 25.22 -5.08
C PRO A 173 -7.84 25.12 -6.59
N ILE A 174 -7.28 23.99 -7.04
CA ILE A 174 -6.80 23.80 -8.43
C ILE A 174 -7.53 22.62 -9.07
N GLN A 175 -8.17 22.87 -10.22
CA GLN A 175 -8.75 21.86 -11.10
C GLN A 175 -8.06 21.82 -12.46
N THR A 176 -7.53 22.96 -12.92
CA THR A 176 -6.88 23.06 -14.23
C THR A 176 -5.45 23.60 -14.13
N ALA A 177 -4.62 23.25 -15.11
CA ALA A 177 -3.27 23.82 -15.21
C ALA A 177 -3.29 25.37 -15.30
N LYS A 178 -4.36 25.93 -15.89
CA LYS A 178 -4.51 27.39 -16.02
C LYS A 178 -4.76 28.08 -14.68
N GLU A 179 -5.54 27.47 -13.80
CA GLU A 179 -5.76 27.98 -12.45
C GLU A 179 -4.46 27.97 -11.64
N LEU A 180 -3.70 26.86 -11.69
CA LEU A 180 -2.39 26.77 -11.04
C LEU A 180 -1.43 27.86 -11.56
N GLU A 181 -1.35 28.04 -12.88
CA GLU A 181 -0.53 29.10 -13.49
C GLU A 181 -0.96 30.49 -12.98
N THR A 182 -2.28 30.73 -12.89
CA THR A 182 -2.84 32.00 -12.42
C THR A 182 -2.48 32.26 -10.96
N TYR A 183 -2.58 31.26 -10.08
CA TYR A 183 -2.15 31.39 -8.68
C TYR A 183 -0.64 31.65 -8.55
N CYS A 184 0.19 30.90 -9.29
CA CYS A 184 1.64 31.10 -9.26
C CYS A 184 2.04 32.52 -9.66
N LYS A 185 1.43 33.06 -10.73
CA LYS A 185 1.69 34.43 -11.20
C LYS A 185 1.18 35.49 -10.23
N LYS A 186 -0.05 35.32 -9.71
CA LYS A 186 -0.68 36.28 -8.80
C LYS A 186 0.07 36.37 -7.46
N GLU A 187 0.47 35.23 -6.90
CA GLU A 187 1.11 35.16 -5.59
C GLU A 187 2.64 35.28 -5.67
N GLN A 188 3.22 35.27 -6.87
CA GLN A 188 4.67 35.20 -7.11
C GLN A 188 5.33 34.00 -6.42
N LEU A 189 4.66 32.84 -6.46
CA LEU A 189 5.10 31.61 -5.82
C LEU A 189 5.37 30.50 -6.84
N LYS A 190 6.29 29.61 -6.51
CA LYS A 190 6.51 28.35 -7.22
C LYS A 190 5.33 27.40 -7.00
N ILE A 191 5.16 26.45 -7.91
CA ILE A 191 4.14 25.38 -7.79
C ILE A 191 4.25 24.68 -6.42
N SER A 192 5.46 24.36 -5.96
CA SER A 192 5.69 23.70 -4.67
C SER A 192 5.20 24.52 -3.48
N GLU A 193 5.30 25.85 -3.56
CA GLU A 193 4.87 26.75 -2.49
C GLU A 193 3.35 26.88 -2.47
N ILE A 194 2.69 26.91 -3.64
CA ILE A 194 1.23 26.83 -3.75
C ILE A 194 0.71 25.50 -3.18
N VAL A 195 1.33 24.38 -3.56
CA VAL A 195 0.97 23.05 -3.05
C VAL A 195 1.18 22.97 -1.53
N LEU A 196 2.28 23.52 -1.00
CA LEU A 196 2.53 23.57 0.43
C LEU A 196 1.46 24.41 1.16
N LYS A 197 1.05 25.55 0.62
CA LYS A 197 -0.02 26.36 1.21
C LYS A 197 -1.36 25.61 1.25
N ASN A 198 -1.67 24.79 0.25
CA ASN A 198 -2.85 23.92 0.27
C ASN A 198 -2.72 22.77 1.29
N GLU A 199 -1.56 22.11 1.39
CA GLU A 199 -1.34 21.07 2.40
C GLU A 199 -1.48 21.62 3.83
N LYS A 200 -1.02 22.86 4.05
CA LYS A 200 -1.15 23.55 5.34
C LYS A 200 -2.60 23.83 5.77
N SER A 201 -3.58 23.69 4.88
CA SER A 201 -5.00 23.76 5.25
C SER A 201 -5.56 22.41 5.72
N LEU A 202 -4.80 21.33 5.59
CA LEU A 202 -5.17 19.98 6.06
C LEU A 202 -4.35 19.53 7.27
N ARG A 203 -3.10 19.98 7.36
CA ARG A 203 -2.11 19.51 8.34
C ARG A 203 -1.23 20.67 8.79
N THR A 204 -0.62 20.53 9.95
CA THR A 204 0.40 21.47 10.41
C THR A 204 1.68 21.33 9.60
N GLU A 205 2.51 22.38 9.60
CA GLU A 205 3.80 22.36 8.91
C GLU A 205 4.75 21.29 9.46
N SER A 206 4.71 21.04 10.78
CA SER A 206 5.50 19.98 11.41
C SER A 206 5.07 18.58 10.96
N GLU A 207 3.77 18.33 10.79
CA GLU A 207 3.28 17.04 10.28
C GLU A 207 3.67 16.84 8.81
N ILE A 208 3.60 17.89 8.00
CA ILE A 208 4.00 17.84 6.59
C ILE A 208 5.49 17.52 6.45
N ASP A 209 6.35 18.26 7.17
CA ASP A 209 7.80 18.03 7.14
C ASP A 209 8.18 16.63 7.66
N HIS A 210 7.53 16.18 8.74
CA HIS A 210 7.73 14.83 9.28
C HIS A 210 7.38 13.74 8.26
N GLU A 211 6.18 13.81 7.65
CA GLU A 211 5.74 12.78 6.71
C GLU A 211 6.55 12.79 5.40
N ILE A 212 6.94 13.96 4.89
CA ILE A 212 7.85 14.05 3.73
C ILE A 212 9.19 13.39 4.05
N LYS A 213 9.78 13.67 5.23
CA LYS A 213 11.02 13.03 5.68
C LYS A 213 10.85 11.52 5.83
N ARG A 214 9.73 11.06 6.39
CA ARG A 214 9.42 9.63 6.52
C ARG A 214 9.38 8.94 5.16
N ILE A 215 8.66 9.51 4.18
CA ILE A 215 8.59 9.00 2.81
C ILE A 215 9.98 8.96 2.16
N TRP A 216 10.75 10.04 2.27
CA TRP A 216 12.10 10.09 1.73
C TRP A 216 13.01 9.01 2.33
N ASN A 217 12.97 8.83 3.65
CA ASN A 217 13.77 7.81 4.32
C ASN A 217 13.39 6.40 3.85
N VAL A 218 12.09 6.10 3.71
CA VAL A 218 11.63 4.81 3.19
C VAL A 218 12.07 4.60 1.73
N MET A 219 11.99 5.63 0.88
CA MET A 219 12.50 5.56 -0.50
C MET A 219 14.01 5.26 -0.51
N LEU A 220 14.78 5.96 0.32
CA LEU A 220 16.22 5.78 0.44
C LEU A 220 16.58 4.37 0.93
N GLU A 221 15.91 3.88 1.97
CA GLU A 221 16.10 2.52 2.49
C GLU A 221 15.69 1.45 1.48
N SER A 222 14.62 1.67 0.71
CA SER A 222 14.18 0.76 -0.36
C SER A 222 15.22 0.67 -1.48
N MET A 223 15.72 1.81 -1.95
CA MET A 223 16.80 1.88 -2.94
C MET A 223 18.07 1.20 -2.43
N TYR A 224 18.47 1.51 -1.19
CA TYR A 224 19.62 0.89 -0.54
C TYR A 224 19.46 -0.62 -0.49
N THR A 225 18.33 -1.13 0.02
CA THR A 225 18.05 -2.56 0.11
C THR A 225 18.12 -3.22 -1.28
N GLY A 226 17.50 -2.61 -2.30
CA GLY A 226 17.55 -3.12 -3.68
C GLY A 226 18.97 -3.23 -4.25
N CYS A 227 19.83 -2.25 -3.95
CA CYS A 227 21.23 -2.22 -4.38
C CYS A 227 22.15 -3.15 -3.57
N HIS A 228 21.65 -3.73 -2.48
CA HIS A 228 22.39 -4.67 -1.60
C HIS A 228 21.78 -6.06 -1.57
N THR A 229 20.78 -6.34 -2.43
CA THR A 229 20.11 -7.64 -2.50
C THR A 229 20.43 -8.35 -3.82
N GLU A 230 21.14 -9.47 -3.73
CA GLU A 230 21.44 -10.37 -4.85
C GLU A 230 20.27 -11.32 -5.18
N GLY A 231 20.45 -12.09 -6.25
CA GLY A 231 19.57 -13.21 -6.60
C GLY A 231 18.58 -12.91 -7.72
N THR A 232 17.50 -13.69 -7.75
CA THR A 232 16.51 -13.70 -8.83
C THR A 232 15.16 -13.22 -8.30
N LEU A 233 14.41 -12.47 -9.10
CA LEU A 233 13.06 -12.05 -8.75
C LEU A 233 12.12 -13.26 -8.66
N PRO A 234 11.18 -13.25 -7.71
CA PRO A 234 10.12 -14.27 -7.67
C PRO A 234 9.18 -14.14 -8.88
N GLY A 235 8.36 -15.16 -9.14
CA GLY A 235 7.37 -15.14 -10.22
C GLY A 235 7.69 -16.01 -11.45
N GLY A 236 8.71 -16.86 -11.37
CA GLY A 236 8.96 -17.92 -12.38
C GLY A 236 9.62 -17.46 -13.68
N LEU A 237 9.84 -16.15 -13.87
CA LEU A 237 10.48 -15.60 -15.07
C LEU A 237 12.02 -15.61 -15.02
N ASN A 238 12.61 -16.12 -13.94
CA ASN A 238 14.07 -16.22 -13.75
C ASN A 238 14.83 -14.90 -13.99
N VAL A 239 14.21 -13.76 -13.65
CA VAL A 239 14.80 -12.43 -13.87
C VAL A 239 15.83 -12.12 -12.78
N ARG A 240 17.11 -12.07 -13.15
CA ARG A 240 18.20 -11.69 -12.23
C ARG A 240 18.07 -10.23 -11.78
N ARG A 241 18.27 -9.98 -10.47
CA ARG A 241 18.42 -8.62 -9.91
C ARG A 241 19.73 -8.01 -10.38
N ARG A 242 19.66 -6.85 -11.03
CA ARG A 242 20.84 -6.17 -11.62
C ARG A 242 21.42 -5.07 -10.74
N ALA A 243 20.61 -4.48 -9.87
CA ALA A 243 20.99 -3.30 -9.08
C ALA A 243 22.22 -3.55 -8.20
N PHE A 244 22.37 -4.77 -7.68
CA PHE A 244 23.52 -5.14 -6.86
C PHE A 244 24.86 -5.04 -7.60
N ASP A 245 24.95 -5.64 -8.80
CA ASP A 245 26.19 -5.62 -9.58
C ASP A 245 26.53 -4.20 -10.06
N ILE A 246 25.51 -3.42 -10.44
CA ILE A 246 25.66 -2.02 -10.81
C ILE A 246 26.19 -1.21 -9.63
N ASN A 247 25.61 -1.39 -8.44
CA ASN A 247 26.04 -0.72 -7.22
C ASN A 247 27.51 -1.04 -6.89
N LYS A 248 27.91 -2.32 -6.93
CA LYS A 248 29.32 -2.73 -6.72
C LYS A 248 30.28 -2.02 -7.67
N LYS A 249 29.92 -1.91 -8.96
CA LYS A 249 30.73 -1.20 -9.96
C LYS A 249 30.86 0.30 -9.67
N LEU A 250 29.76 0.96 -9.31
CA LEU A 250 29.74 2.42 -9.04
C LEU A 250 30.49 2.79 -7.77
N ILE A 251 30.37 2.00 -6.70
CA ILE A 251 31.03 2.24 -5.42
C ILE A 251 32.55 2.01 -5.50
N GLY A 252 32.98 1.00 -6.26
CA GLY A 252 34.39 0.60 -6.33
C GLY A 252 34.92 0.22 -4.95
N ASN A 253 36.01 0.87 -4.52
CA ASN A 253 36.67 0.63 -3.24
C ASN A 253 36.17 1.54 -2.10
N SER A 254 35.15 2.37 -2.37
CA SER A 254 34.64 3.31 -1.37
C SER A 254 33.85 2.58 -0.28
N SER A 255 34.01 3.00 0.97
CA SER A 255 33.27 2.43 2.10
C SER A 255 32.14 3.36 2.57
N TYR A 256 31.08 2.77 3.11
CA TYR A 256 29.93 3.45 3.73
C TYR A 256 29.27 2.51 4.75
N TYR A 257 28.61 3.07 5.75
CA TYR A 257 28.00 2.31 6.86
C TYR A 257 26.51 2.56 7.02
N SER A 258 25.93 3.45 6.22
CA SER A 258 24.50 3.76 6.23
C SER A 258 23.95 4.06 4.83
N SER A 259 22.63 4.00 4.67
CA SER A 259 21.95 4.39 3.42
C SER A 259 22.18 5.86 3.05
N SER A 260 22.29 6.73 4.05
CA SER A 260 22.62 8.15 3.89
C SER A 260 24.05 8.39 3.43
N GLU A 261 25.02 7.62 3.92
CA GLU A 261 26.39 7.67 3.43
C GLU A 261 26.50 7.08 2.03
N TRP A 262 25.85 5.93 1.80
CA TRP A 262 25.82 5.25 0.51
C TRP A 262 25.43 6.17 -0.65
N ILE A 263 24.34 6.94 -0.51
CA ILE A 263 23.90 7.84 -1.59
C ILE A 263 24.87 9.01 -1.80
N LYS A 264 25.56 9.49 -0.76
CA LYS A 264 26.61 10.51 -0.87
C LYS A 264 27.84 9.93 -1.59
N THR A 265 28.24 8.72 -1.24
CA THR A 265 29.35 8.01 -1.87
C THR A 265 29.10 7.80 -3.36
N ILE A 266 27.89 7.37 -3.75
CA ILE A 266 27.51 7.26 -5.17
C ILE A 266 27.62 8.62 -5.87
N ARG A 267 27.10 9.70 -5.28
CA ARG A 267 27.15 11.04 -5.89
C ARG A 267 28.57 11.57 -6.10
N ASN A 268 29.51 11.13 -5.27
CA ASN A 268 30.92 11.50 -5.38
C ASN A 268 31.72 10.58 -6.31
N SER A 269 31.14 9.45 -6.76
CA SER A 269 31.81 8.53 -7.67
C SER A 269 31.90 9.15 -9.08
N GLN A 270 33.10 9.11 -9.68
CA GLN A 270 33.27 9.49 -11.08
C GLN A 270 32.80 8.36 -11.99
N VAL A 271 31.61 8.51 -12.58
CA VAL A 271 31.10 7.56 -13.55
C VAL A 271 31.74 7.82 -14.92
N LYS A 272 32.71 6.99 -15.32
CA LYS A 272 33.23 7.02 -16.69
C LYS A 272 32.27 6.25 -17.59
N PHE A 273 31.80 6.86 -18.68
CA PHE A 273 30.78 6.30 -19.59
C PHE A 273 31.10 4.88 -20.12
N ARG A 274 32.37 4.47 -20.10
CA ARG A 274 32.83 3.12 -20.50
C ARG A 274 32.68 2.03 -19.42
N GLN A 275 32.16 2.37 -18.23
CA GLN A 275 32.11 1.45 -17.07
C GLN A 275 30.68 1.00 -16.69
N ILE A 276 29.65 1.45 -17.41
CA ILE A 276 28.24 1.06 -17.22
C ILE A 276 27.90 -0.11 -18.14
#